data_AF-A0A4R3KN37-F1
#
_entry.id   AF-A0A4R3KN37-F1
#
_cell.length_a   1.000
_cell.length_b   1.000
_cell.length_c   1.000
_cell.angle_alpha   90.00
_cell.angle_beta   90.00
_cell.angle_gamma   90.00
#
_symmetry.space_group_name_H-M   'P 1'
#
loop_
_entity.id
_entity.type
_entity.pdbx_description
1 polymer ?
#
loop_
_entity_poly.entity_id
_entity_poly.type
_entity_poly.pdbx_seq_one_letter_code
_entity_poly.pdbx_strand_id
1 'polypeptide(L)' 'MKATIEFNLPEDDHEAQLAMNAGKISSVITDVLQKISHSLKHEDLDEQYAAGLEKSQQLILDSLEE' A
#
# COMPACT_ATOMS: atom_id res chain seq x y z
N MET A 1 37.46 -19.83 22.73
CA MET A 1 36.04 -19.69 22.33
C MET A 1 35.78 -18.21 22.12
N LYS A 2 35.32 -17.79 20.93
CA LYS A 2 34.92 -16.40 20.69
C LYS A 2 33.43 -16.30 21.00
N ALA A 3 33.07 -15.55 22.03
CA ALA A 3 31.68 -15.20 22.30
C ALA A 3 31.34 -13.98 21.43
N THR A 4 30.48 -14.18 20.44
CA THR A 4 29.87 -13.07 19.69
C THR A 4 28.74 -12.54 20.56
N ILE A 5 28.83 -11.28 20.98
CA ILE A 5 27.73 -10.60 21.67
C ILE A 5 26.86 -9.99 20.57
N GLU A 6 25.70 -10.61 20.31
CA GLU A 6 24.68 -10.05 19.43
C GLU A 6 23.89 -9.01 20.22
N PHE A 7 24.11 -7.74 19.93
CA PHE A 7 23.28 -6.64 20.43
C PHE A 7 22.02 -6.57 19.56
N ASN A 8 20.89 -7.11 20.03
CA ASN A 8 19.59 -6.79 19.46
C ASN A 8 19.21 -5.37 19.90
N LEU A 9 19.47 -4.39 19.04
CA LEU A 9 19.03 -3.01 19.28
C LEU A 9 17.53 -2.91 18.94
N PRO A 10 16.69 -2.34 19.81
CA PRO A 10 15.25 -2.17 19.55
C PRO A 10 14.93 -1.38 18.27
N GLU A 11 15.86 -0.55 17.80
CA GLU A 11 15.75 0.20 16.54
C GLU A 11 15.76 -0.73 15.31
N ASP A 12 16.58 -1.80 15.32
CA ASP A 12 16.65 -2.77 14.22
C ASP A 12 15.33 -3.55 14.08
N ASP A 13 14.71 -3.91 15.22
CA ASP A 13 13.40 -4.56 15.24
C ASP A 13 12.28 -3.62 14.76
N HIS A 14 12.36 -2.33 15.08
CA HIS A 14 11.40 -1.33 14.63
C HIS A 14 11.51 -1.08 13.13
N GLU A 15 12.72 -0.91 12.60
CA GLU A 15 12.99 -0.73 11.17
C GLU A 15 12.60 -1.98 10.37
N ALA A 16 12.91 -3.17 10.88
CA ALA A 16 12.48 -4.43 10.27
C ALA A 16 10.94 -4.54 10.22
N GLN A 17 10.24 -4.17 11.30
CA GLN A 17 8.78 -4.14 11.31
C GLN A 17 8.20 -3.11 10.34
N LEU A 18 8.80 -1.92 10.26
CA LEU A 18 8.43 -0.89 9.29
C LEU A 18 8.59 -1.40 7.86
N ALA A 19 9.73 -2.03 7.53
CA ALA A 19 9.97 -2.59 6.20
C ALA A 19 8.99 -3.73 5.85
N MET A 20 8.72 -4.63 6.80
CA MET A 20 7.72 -5.69 6.61
C MET A 20 6.31 -5.12 6.41
N ASN A 21 5.96 -4.05 7.13
CA ASN A 21 4.66 -3.40 7.00
C ASN A 21 4.55 -2.60 5.70
N ALA A 22 5.62 -1.95 5.25
CA ALA A 22 5.65 -1.23 3.98
C ALA A 22 5.32 -2.15 2.79
N GLY A 23 5.87 -3.36 2.76
CA GLY A 23 5.53 -4.35 1.74
C GLY A 23 4.06 -4.75 1.74
N LYS A 24 3.47 -4.96 2.92
CA LYS A 24 2.04 -5.27 3.06
C LYS A 24 1.16 -4.10 2.60
N ILE A 25 1.51 -2.88 3.00
CA ILE A 25 0.78 -1.66 2.63
C ILE A 25 0.82 -1.46 1.12
N SER A 26 1.99 -1.62 0.49
CA SER A 26 2.14 -1.56 -0.97
C SER A 26 1.26 -2.59 -1.69
N SER A 27 1.20 -3.82 -1.17
CA SER A 27 0.32 -4.86 -1.72
C SER A 27 -1.16 -4.48 -1.63
N VAL A 28 -1.60 -3.97 -0.48
CA VAL A 28 -3.00 -3.55 -0.28
C VAL A 28 -3.37 -2.39 -1.21
N ILE A 29 -2.49 -1.41 -1.36
CA ILE A 29 -2.69 -0.27 -2.26
C ILE A 29 -2.82 -0.76 -3.71
N THR A 30 -1.94 -1.67 -4.12
CA THR A 30 -1.98 -2.27 -5.47
C THR A 30 -3.30 -3.00 -5.72
N ASP A 31 -3.75 -3.82 -4.78
CA ASP A 31 -5.01 -4.56 -4.87
C ASP A 31 -6.22 -3.62 -4.97
N VAL A 32 -6.23 -2.53 -4.19
CA VAL A 32 -7.29 -1.52 -4.24
C VAL A 32 -7.31 -0.83 -5.60
N LEU A 33 -6.16 -0.37 -6.11
CA LEU A 33 -6.06 0.28 -7.42
C LEU A 33 -6.51 -0.64 -8.56
N GLN A 34 -6.17 -1.93 -8.48
CA GLN A 34 -6.61 -2.92 -9.47
C GLN A 34 -8.12 -3.13 -9.44
N LYS A 35 -8.73 -3.23 -8.25
CA LYS A 35 -10.18 -3.36 -8.11
C LYS A 35 -10.92 -2.13 -8.66
N ILE A 36 -10.44 -0.93 -8.32
CA ILE A 36 -11.02 0.32 -8.86
C ILE A 36 -10.93 0.33 -10.38
N SER A 37 -9.75 0.00 -10.94
CA SER A 37 -9.54 -0.06 -12.39
C SER A 37 -10.41 -1.12 -13.07
N HIS A 38 -10.67 -2.25 -12.40
CA HIS A 38 -11.54 -3.30 -12.92
C HIS A 38 -12.99 -2.82 -12.97
N SER A 39 -13.50 -2.27 -11.86
CA SER A 39 -14.86 -1.71 -11.78
C SER A 39 -15.09 -0.65 -12.86
N LEU A 40 -14.17 0.32 -13.01
CA LEU A 40 -14.27 1.38 -14.01
C LEU A 40 -14.29 0.88 -15.47
N LYS A 41 -13.66 -0.27 -15.76
CA LYS A 41 -13.53 -0.79 -17.14
C LYS A 41 -14.59 -1.81 -17.52
N HIS A 42 -15.14 -2.53 -16.55
CA HIS A 42 -15.89 -3.75 -16.80
C HIS A 42 -17.26 -3.79 -16.13
N GLU A 43 -17.51 -2.95 -15.14
CA GLU A 43 -18.82 -2.87 -14.49
C GLU A 43 -19.67 -1.76 -15.13
N ASP A 44 -20.97 -2.01 -15.24
CA ASP A 44 -21.94 -1.01 -15.71
C ASP A 44 -22.33 -0.14 -14.50
N LEU A 45 -21.50 0.87 -14.25
CA LEU A 45 -21.61 1.76 -13.09
C LEU A 45 -22.44 2.99 -13.45
N ASP A 46 -23.17 3.52 -12.47
CA ASP A 46 -23.76 4.84 -12.61
C ASP A 46 -22.66 5.92 -12.70
N GLU A 47 -22.97 7.03 -13.38
CA GLU A 47 -22.03 8.11 -13.66
C GLU A 47 -21.46 8.73 -12.37
N GLN A 48 -22.26 8.79 -11.30
CA GLN A 48 -21.84 9.36 -10.02
C GLN A 48 -20.86 8.43 -9.29
N TYR A 49 -21.07 7.13 -9.36
CA TYR A 49 -20.23 6.11 -8.75
C TYR A 49 -18.91 5.97 -9.51
N ALA A 50 -18.94 5.97 -10.85
CA ALA A 50 -17.74 6.00 -11.67
C ALA A 50 -16.87 7.23 -11.36
N ALA A 51 -17.46 8.43 -11.32
CA ALA A 51 -16.73 9.66 -10.96
C ALA A 51 -16.15 9.60 -9.53
N GLY A 52 -16.86 8.98 -8.59
CA GLY A 52 -16.38 8.75 -7.23
C GLY A 52 -15.16 7.82 -7.17
N LEU A 53 -15.18 6.76 -7.97
CA LEU A 53 -14.07 5.81 -8.10
C LEU A 53 -12.84 6.45 -8.77
N GLU A 54 -13.02 7.22 -9.84
CA GLU A 54 -11.94 7.96 -10.51
C GLU A 54 -11.26 8.94 -9.55
N LYS A 55 -12.06 9.70 -8.78
CA LYS A 55 -11.53 10.62 -7.77
C LYS A 55 -10.75 9.88 -6.68
N SER A 56 -11.26 8.73 -6.24
CA SER A 56 -10.59 7.91 -5.22
C SER A 56 -9.28 7.33 -5.74
N GLN A 57 -9.25 6.88 -7.00
CA GLN A 57 -8.03 6.43 -7.66
C GLN A 57 -6.98 7.54 -7.74
N GLN A 58 -7.37 8.74 -8.16
CA GLN A 58 -6.47 9.88 -8.27
C GLN A 58 -5.88 10.27 -6.91
N LEU A 59 -6.71 10.34 -5.86
CA LEU A 59 -6.23 10.65 -4.51
C LEU A 59 -5.19 9.65 -4.00
N ILE A 60 -5.37 8.35 -4.30
CA ILE A 60 -4.40 7.32 -3.94
C ILE A 60 -3.08 7.55 -4.70
N LEU A 61 -3.14 7.83 -6.01
CA LEU A 61 -1.95 8.06 -6.82
C LEU A 61 -1.19 9.32 -6.38
N ASP A 62 -1.89 10.43 -6.15
CA ASP A 62 -1.30 11.68 -5.67
C ASP A 62 -0.59 11.49 -4.32
N SER A 63 -1.16 10.66 -3.43
CA SER A 63 -0.58 10.34 -2.12
C SER A 63 0.67 9.44 -2.19
N LEU A 64 0.97 8.84 -3.34
CA LEU A 64 2.17 8.01 -3.56
C LEU A 64 3.31 8.77 -4.23
N GLU A 65 3.02 9.95 -4.80
CA GLU A 65 4.01 10.80 -5.47
C GLU A 65 4.65 11.84 -4.51
N GLU A 66 4.09 12.02 -3.30
CA GLU A 66 4.69 12.78 -2.18
C GLU A 66 5.74 11.96 -1.39
#